data_AF-A0A921F730-F1
#
_entry.id   AF-A0A921F730-F1
#
_cell.length_a   1.000
_cell.length_b   1.000
_cell.length_c   1.000
_cell.angle_alpha   90.00
_cell.angle_beta   90.00
_cell.angle_gamma   90.00
#
_symmetry.space_group_name_H-M   'P 1'
#
loop_
_entity.id
_entity.type
_entity.pdbx_description
1 polymer ?
#
loop_
_entity_poly.entity_id
_entity_poly.type
_entity_poly.pdbx_seq_one_letter_code
_entity_poly.pdbx_strand_id
1 'polypeptide(L)' 'EQVAKRWIVASTPEEVLEQLQPYVDAGLNHLVFHAPGNDQRRFLTQFSEDLKPAFADLKVPAQW' A
#
# COMPACT_ATOMS: atom_id res chain seq x y z
N GLU A 1 11.07 -13.99 -11.97
CA GLU A 1 11.77 -13.44 -10.78
C GLU A 1 12.10 -11.95 -10.81
N GLN A 2 12.43 -11.32 -11.95
CA GLN A 2 12.84 -9.89 -11.96
C GLN A 2 11.72 -8.89 -11.60
N VAL A 3 10.46 -9.22 -11.92
CA VAL A 3 9.32 -8.31 -11.70
C VAL A 3 9.01 -8.15 -10.20
N ALA A 4 8.96 -9.24 -9.43
CA ALA A 4 8.61 -9.21 -8.00
C ALA A 4 9.49 -8.26 -7.15
N LYS A 5 10.73 -7.98 -7.57
CA LYS A 5 11.63 -7.07 -6.85
C LYS A 5 11.17 -5.60 -6.84
N ARG A 6 10.20 -5.22 -7.68
CA ARG A 6 9.72 -3.84 -7.83
C ARG A 6 8.25 -3.65 -7.45
N TRP A 7 7.58 -4.71 -6.99
CA TRP A 7 6.17 -4.64 -6.59
C TRP A 7 6.03 -5.09 -5.15
N ILE A 8 5.17 -4.40 -4.41
CA ILE A 8 4.60 -4.93 -3.17
C ILE A 8 3.67 -6.08 -3.58
N VAL A 9 3.99 -7.30 -3.15
CA VAL A 9 3.18 -8.49 -3.37
C VAL A 9 2.73 -8.97 -1.99
N ALA A 10 1.42 -8.95 -1.76
CA ALA A 10 0.82 -9.23 -0.46
C ALA A 10 -0.56 -9.86 -0.66
N SER A 11 -1.01 -10.59 0.35
CA SER A 11 -2.33 -11.22 0.41
C SER A 11 -3.15 -10.78 1.63
N THR A 12 -2.53 -10.10 2.60
CA THR A 12 -3.22 -9.48 3.73
C THR A 12 -2.96 -7.97 3.82
N PRO A 13 -3.83 -7.20 4.51
CA PRO A 13 -3.64 -5.77 4.71
C PRO A 13 -2.36 -5.44 5.49
N GLU A 14 -2.02 -6.24 6.50
CA GLU A 14 -0.85 -6.03 7.37
C GLU A 14 0.45 -6.14 6.58
N GLU A 15 0.55 -7.12 5.68
CA GLU A 15 1.70 -7.29 4.79
C GLU A 15 1.88 -6.09 3.85
N VAL A 16 0.78 -5.46 3.42
CA VAL A 16 0.83 -4.22 2.63
C VAL A 16 1.36 -3.07 3.48
N LEU A 17 0.85 -2.89 4.71
CA LEU A 17 1.27 -1.80 5.60
C LEU A 17 2.76 -1.88 5.95
N GLU A 18 3.26 -3.08 6.29
CA GLU A 18 4.67 -3.31 6.59
C GLU A 18 5.56 -2.89 5.41
N GLN A 19 5.16 -3.26 4.19
CA GLN A 19 5.90 -2.91 2.98
C GLN A 19 5.73 -1.44 2.55
N LEU A 20 4.67 -0.76 2.99
CA LEU A 20 4.46 0.68 2.75
C LEU A 20 5.22 1.57 3.73
N GLN A 21 5.47 1.12 4.96
CA GLN A 21 6.07 1.92 6.02
C GLN A 21 7.39 2.61 5.62
N PRO A 22 8.33 1.98 4.88
CA PRO A 22 9.57 2.66 4.46
C PRO A 22 9.33 3.90 3.58
N TYR A 23 8.25 3.92 2.78
CA TYR A 23 7.90 5.07 1.95
C TYR A 23 7.34 6.22 2.79
N VAL A 24 6.54 5.89 3.81
CA VAL A 24 5.98 6.85 4.75
C VAL A 24 7.07 7.41 5.67
N ASP A 25 7.99 6.57 6.14
CA ASP A 25 9.17 6.97 6.93
C ASP A 25 10.09 7.91 6.13
N ALA A 26 10.17 7.73 4.81
CA ALA A 26 10.87 8.63 3.90
C ALA A 26 10.15 9.98 3.68
N GLY A 27 8.96 10.16 4.26
CA GLY A 27 8.19 11.40 4.21
C GLY A 27 7.16 11.50 3.09
N LEU A 28 6.89 10.41 2.35
CA LEU A 28 5.82 10.41 1.34
C LEU A 28 4.45 10.40 2.02
N ASN A 29 3.62 11.40 1.69
CA ASN A 29 2.29 11.59 2.27
C ASN A 29 1.15 11.53 1.24
N HIS A 30 1.48 11.41 -0.06
CA HIS A 30 0.51 11.20 -1.13
C HIS A 30 0.93 9.96 -1.93
N LEU A 31 0.32 8.82 -1.58
CA LEU A 31 0.64 7.52 -2.16
C LEU A 31 -0.28 7.23 -3.34
N VAL A 32 0.31 6.95 -4.50
CA VAL A 32 -0.41 6.56 -5.72
C VAL A 32 -0.20 5.07 -5.96
N PHE A 33 -1.30 4.32 -6.00
CA PHE A 33 -1.27 2.87 -6.13
C PHE A 33 -1.49 2.45 -7.59
N HIS A 34 -0.62 1.55 -8.06
CA HIS A 34 -0.74 0.89 -9.35
C HIS A 34 -0.84 -0.61 -9.10
N ALA A 35 -1.92 -1.22 -9.55
CA ALA A 35 -2.08 -2.68 -9.56
C ALA A 35 -1.89 -3.21 -10.98
N PRO A 36 -1.14 -4.31 -11.18
CA PRO A 36 -0.88 -4.85 -12.51
C PRO A 36 -2.02 -5.74 -13.05
N GLY A 37 -2.97 -6.13 -12.20
CA GLY A 37 -4.03 -7.07 -12.55
C GLY A 37 -5.03 -6.49 -13.55
N ASN A 38 -5.56 -7.33 -14.46
CA ASN A 38 -6.56 -6.87 -15.44
C ASN A 38 -7.88 -6.44 -14.79
N ASP A 39 -8.23 -7.00 -13.63
CA ASP A 39 -9.44 -6.67 -12.88
C ASP A 39 -9.21 -5.48 -11.94
N GLN A 40 -9.13 -4.29 -12.54
CA GLN A 40 -8.93 -3.04 -11.80
C GLN A 40 -10.11 -2.69 -10.89
N ARG A 41 -11.33 -3.10 -11.24
CA ARG A 41 -12.51 -2.84 -10.39
C ARG A 41 -12.42 -3.60 -9.08
N ARG A 42 -12.08 -4.89 -9.14
CA ARG A 42 -11.85 -5.69 -7.95
C ARG A 42 -10.73 -5.11 -7.09
N PHE A 43 -9.62 -4.67 -7.70
CA PHE A 43 -8.54 -4.02 -6.96
C PHE A 43 -9.05 -2.79 -6.18
N LEU A 44 -9.77 -1.87 -6.84
CA LEU A 44 -10.28 -0.65 -6.20
C LEU A 44 -11.26 -0.96 -5.06
N THR A 45 -12.18 -1.91 -5.26
CA THR A 45 -13.13 -2.33 -4.22
C THR A 45 -12.40 -2.92 -3.02
N GLN A 46 -11.58 -3.95 -3.22
CA GLN A 46 -10.85 -4.63 -2.14
C GLN A 46 -9.92 -3.66 -1.41
N PHE A 47 -9.18 -2.82 -2.15
CA PHE A 47 -8.31 -1.80 -1.59
C PHE A 47 -9.09 -0.87 -0.65
N SER A 48 -10.27 -0.43 -1.07
CA SER A 48 -11.10 0.49 -0.28
C SER A 48 -11.72 -0.16 0.97
N GLU A 49 -12.00 -1.46 0.92
CA GLU A 49 -12.58 -2.22 2.03
C GLU A 49 -11.52 -2.59 3.06
N ASP A 50 -10.33 -3.01 2.60
CA ASP A 50 -9.29 -3.58 3.45
C ASP A 50 -8.28 -2.54 3.94
N LEU A 51 -7.73 -1.72 3.02
CA LEU A 51 -6.58 -0.87 3.33
C LEU A 51 -6.97 0.51 3.83
N LYS A 52 -8.10 1.06 3.35
CA LYS A 52 -8.60 2.35 3.83
C LYS A 52 -8.75 2.43 5.36
N PRO A 53 -9.39 1.46 6.05
CA PRO A 53 -9.45 1.49 7.51
C PRO A 53 -8.06 1.27 8.14
N ALA A 54 -7.24 0.39 7.56
CA ALA A 54 -5.94 0.03 8.10
C ALA A 54 -4.90 1.17 8.03
N PHE A 55 -5.03 2.12 7.10
CA PHE A 55 -4.15 3.29 7.03
C PHE A 55 -4.23 4.21 8.26
N ALA A 56 -5.26 4.10 9.10
CA ALA A 56 -5.29 4.80 10.39
C ALA A 56 -4.13 4.37 11.32
N ASP A 57 -3.59 3.17 11.13
CA ASP A 57 -2.52 2.60 11.95
C ASP A 57 -1.11 2.89 11.40
N LEU A 58 -1.01 3.53 10.22
CA LEU A 58 0.28 3.93 9.66
C LEU A 58 0.94 4.95 10.57
N LYS A 59 2.19 4.69 10.95
CA LYS A 59 3.00 5.65 11.69
C LYS A 59 3.43 6.74 10.73
N VAL A 60 2.73 7.87 10.76
CA VAL A 60 3.11 9.05 9.98
C VAL A 60 4.10 9.87 10.82
N PRO A 61 5.31 10.17 10.31
CA PRO A 61 6.21 11.10 10.97
C PRO A 61 5.49 12.43 11.23
N ALA A 62 5.70 13.02 12.40
CA ALA A 62 5.23 14.38 12.65
C ALA A 62 5.78 15.29 11.54
N GLN A 63 4.88 15.84 10.73
CA GLN A 63 5.24 16.80 9.68
C GLN A 63 5.98 17.98 10.33
N TRP A 64 7.00 18.49 9.65
CA TRP A 64 7.76 19.68 10.04
C TRP A 64 6.91 20.94 9.99
#